data_AF-A0A0F5JX04-F1
#
_entry.id   AF-A0A0F5JX04-F1
#
_cell.length_a   1.000
_cell.length_b   1.000
_cell.length_c   1.000
_cell.angle_alpha   90.00
_cell.angle_beta   90.00
_cell.angle_gamma   90.00
#
_symmetry.space_group_name_H-M   'P 1'
#
loop_
_entity.id
_entity.type
_entity.pdbx_description
1 polymer ?
#
loop_
_entity_poly.entity_id
_entity_poly.type
_entity_poly.pdbx_seq_one_letter_code
_entity_poly.pdbx_strand_id
1 'polypeptide(L)'
;MLSTSQNAISVEDSFALDPSNGIQLAASQSLPRTGGPPDGWLELPSGQMRRYDSAGNAAYDIDFHADHGAGTPHGHNWDNGVRSPGVPLSIIPY
;
A
#
# COMPACT_ATOMS: atom_id res chain seq x y z
N MET A 1 -33.11 31.05 0.70
CA MET A 1 -32.54 29.81 0.13
C MET A 1 -31.20 30.17 -0.46
N LEU A 2 -30.09 29.83 0.20
CA LEU A 2 -28.74 30.04 -0.33
C LEU A 2 -28.11 28.66 -0.57
N SER A 3 -27.85 28.39 -1.85
CA SER A 3 -27.19 27.19 -2.34
C SER A 3 -25.69 27.37 -2.20
N THR A 4 -25.05 26.45 -1.50
CA THR A 4 -23.60 26.31 -1.38
C THR A 4 -23.07 25.70 -2.67
N SER A 5 -22.10 26.34 -3.33
CA SER A 5 -21.22 25.65 -4.28
C SER A 5 -19.86 25.49 -3.61
N GLN A 6 -19.61 24.30 -3.07
CA GLN A 6 -18.27 23.88 -2.70
C GLN A 6 -17.54 23.46 -3.98
N ASN A 7 -16.34 24.01 -4.13
CA ASN A 7 -15.34 23.59 -5.11
C ASN A 7 -15.19 22.07 -5.07
N ALA A 8 -15.35 21.42 -6.22
CA ALA A 8 -15.10 20.00 -6.39
C ALA A 8 -13.60 19.72 -6.20
N ILE A 9 -13.25 19.14 -5.05
CA ILE A 9 -11.98 18.45 -4.84
C ILE A 9 -12.19 17.03 -5.37
N SER A 10 -11.40 16.62 -6.37
CA SER A 10 -11.40 15.26 -6.89
C SER A 10 -11.02 14.28 -5.77
N VAL A 11 -11.95 13.39 -5.43
CA VAL A 11 -11.96 12.56 -4.20
C VAL A 11 -11.01 11.36 -4.19
N GLU A 12 -10.00 11.32 -5.05
CA GLU A 12 -9.16 10.12 -5.19
C GLU A 12 -7.82 10.17 -4.42
N ASP A 13 -7.51 11.25 -3.69
CA ASP A 13 -6.16 11.40 -3.11
C ASP A 13 -6.11 12.24 -1.82
N SER A 14 -7.11 12.11 -0.93
CA SER A 14 -7.18 12.89 0.31
C SER A 14 -7.25 12.00 1.55
N PHE A 15 -6.15 11.33 1.88
CA PHE A 15 -5.95 10.77 3.22
C PHE A 15 -5.03 11.69 4.02
N ALA A 16 -5.61 12.76 4.57
CA ALA A 16 -4.95 13.56 5.57
C ALA A 16 -4.64 12.68 6.78
N LEU A 17 -3.34 12.57 7.11
CA LEU A 17 -2.86 11.89 8.30
C LEU A 17 -3.35 12.66 9.54
N ASP A 18 -4.39 12.16 10.21
CA ASP A 18 -4.76 12.59 11.55
C ASP A 18 -3.93 11.78 12.58
N PRO A 19 -2.96 12.40 13.27
CA PRO A 19 -2.09 11.70 14.22
C PRO A 19 -2.80 11.32 15.54
N SER A 20 -4.07 11.71 15.73
CA SER A 20 -4.83 11.48 16.97
C SER A 20 -5.81 10.31 16.92
N ASN A 21 -6.03 9.73 15.74
CA ASN A 21 -6.84 8.53 15.54
C ASN A 21 -5.94 7.43 14.97
N GLY A 22 -5.61 6.44 15.79
CA GLY A 22 -4.70 5.35 15.44
C GLY A 22 -4.98 4.76 14.05
N ILE A 23 -3.91 4.37 13.35
CA ILE A 23 -3.87 3.94 11.95
C ILE A 23 -5.08 3.08 11.57
N GLN A 24 -6.15 3.74 11.10
CA GLN A 24 -7.37 3.06 10.71
C GLN A 24 -7.24 2.73 9.23
N LEU A 25 -6.57 1.60 8.94
CA LEU A 25 -6.64 0.90 7.66
C LEU A 25 -8.07 0.35 7.49
N ALA A 26 -9.05 1.24 7.33
CA ALA A 26 -10.43 0.87 7.06
C ALA A 26 -10.51 0.28 5.64
N ALA A 27 -10.64 -1.05 5.57
CA ALA A 27 -11.17 -1.82 4.45
C ALA A 27 -10.57 -1.59 3.03
N SER A 28 -9.34 -1.12 2.91
CA SER A 28 -8.67 -1.07 1.61
C SER A 28 -8.15 -2.46 1.21
N GLN A 29 -8.43 -2.91 -0.02
CA GLN A 29 -7.86 -4.15 -0.58
C GLN A 29 -6.38 -4.01 -0.98
N SER A 30 -5.80 -2.81 -0.82
CA SER A 30 -4.39 -2.54 -1.11
C SER A 30 -3.82 -1.46 -0.19
N LEU A 31 -2.52 -1.54 0.08
CA LEU A 31 -1.80 -0.49 0.80
C LEU A 31 -1.66 0.76 -0.08
N PRO A 32 -1.52 1.97 0.50
CA PRO A 32 -1.27 3.17 -0.28
C PRO A 32 0.06 3.09 -1.05
N ARG A 33 0.14 3.77 -2.19
CA ARG A 33 1.36 3.79 -3.02
C ARG A 33 2.35 4.88 -2.58
N THR A 34 1.86 5.90 -1.91
CA THR A 34 2.60 7.08 -1.45
C THR A 34 2.12 7.46 -0.05
N GLY A 35 2.91 8.24 0.68
CA GLY A 35 2.55 8.68 2.04
C GLY A 35 2.61 7.57 3.10
N GLY A 36 3.26 6.45 2.80
CA GLY A 36 3.57 5.44 3.81
C GLY A 36 4.71 5.89 4.74
N PRO A 37 4.96 5.15 5.82
CA PRO A 37 6.04 5.46 6.75
C PRO A 37 7.40 5.42 6.02
N PRO A 38 8.17 6.52 5.96
CA PRO A 38 9.48 6.53 5.33
C PRO A 38 10.39 5.47 5.94
N ASP A 39 11.03 4.69 5.09
CA ASP A 39 11.84 3.55 5.50
C ASP A 39 11.13 2.51 6.42
N GLY A 40 9.80 2.53 6.43
CA GLY A 40 8.96 1.63 7.23
C GLY A 40 8.23 0.55 6.42
N TRP A 41 7.36 -0.15 7.16
CA TRP A 41 6.48 -1.19 6.67
C TRP A 41 5.02 -0.88 7.02
N LEU A 42 4.10 -1.29 6.17
CA LEU A 42 2.69 -1.46 6.51
C LEU A 42 2.23 -2.87 6.13
N GLU A 43 1.20 -3.36 6.81
CA GLU A 43 0.61 -4.67 6.59
C GLU A 43 -0.90 -4.54 6.46
N LEU A 44 -1.47 -5.25 5.49
CA LEU A 44 -2.90 -5.49 5.43
C LEU A 44 -3.26 -6.77 6.17
N PRO A 45 -4.40 -6.81 6.88
CA PRO A 45 -4.94 -8.04 7.43
C PRO A 45 -5.17 -9.15 6.40
N SER A 46 -5.27 -8.81 5.11
CA SER A 46 -5.39 -9.77 4.01
C SER A 46 -4.09 -10.52 3.68
N GLY A 47 -2.97 -10.18 4.31
CA GLY A 47 -1.68 -10.88 4.12
C GLY A 47 -0.75 -10.23 3.09
N GLN A 48 -0.90 -8.93 2.81
CA GLN A 48 0.10 -8.16 2.06
C GLN A 48 0.92 -7.29 3.02
N MET A 49 2.24 -7.32 2.88
CA MET A 49 3.17 -6.39 3.53
C MET A 49 3.80 -5.48 2.47
N ARG A 50 3.94 -4.18 2.74
CA ARG A 50 4.63 -3.20 1.87
C ARG A 50 5.72 -2.45 2.62
N ARG A 51 6.91 -2.42 2.03
CA ARG A 51 8.04 -1.56 2.38
C ARG A 51 7.96 -0.26 1.57
N TYR A 52 8.23 0.88 2.22
CA TYR A 52 8.24 2.20 1.58
C TYR A 52 9.64 2.81 1.50
N ASP A 53 10.02 3.45 0.40
CA ASP A 53 11.31 4.15 0.33
C ASP A 53 11.42 5.33 1.32
N SER A 54 12.57 6.00 1.34
CA SER A 54 12.82 7.16 2.20
C SER A 54 11.91 8.37 1.92
N ALA A 55 11.21 8.38 0.79
CA ALA A 55 10.22 9.40 0.43
C ALA A 55 8.77 8.96 0.73
N GLY A 56 8.57 7.75 1.26
CA GLY A 56 7.25 7.21 1.58
C GLY A 56 6.52 6.64 0.36
N ASN A 57 7.21 6.33 -0.73
CA ASN A 57 6.63 5.63 -1.89
C ASN A 57 6.77 4.11 -1.73
N ALA A 58 5.83 3.36 -2.29
CA ALA A 58 5.91 1.91 -2.36
C ALA A 58 7.22 1.48 -3.03
N ALA A 59 7.98 0.61 -2.37
CA ALA A 59 9.24 0.09 -2.87
C ALA A 59 9.15 -1.42 -3.15
N TYR A 60 8.54 -2.17 -2.23
CA TYR A 60 8.48 -3.63 -2.32
C TYR A 60 7.29 -4.20 -1.55
N ASP A 61 6.61 -5.18 -2.14
CA ASP A 61 5.55 -5.95 -1.48
C ASP A 61 5.98 -7.39 -1.24
N ILE A 62 5.49 -7.98 -0.14
CA ILE A 62 5.44 -9.42 0.09
C ILE A 62 3.97 -9.79 0.22
N ASP A 63 3.49 -10.65 -0.67
CA ASP A 63 2.13 -11.17 -0.64
C ASP A 63 2.14 -12.61 -0.15
N PHE A 64 1.36 -12.86 0.90
CA PHE A 64 1.11 -14.19 1.45
C PHE A 64 -0.23 -14.77 0.96
N HIS A 65 -1.08 -13.98 0.30
CA HIS A 65 -2.32 -14.39 -0.36
C HIS A 65 -2.89 -13.21 -1.21
N ALA A 66 -3.62 -13.41 -2.31
CA ALA A 66 -3.91 -14.65 -3.04
C ALA A 66 -2.82 -14.96 -4.06
N ASP A 67 -2.61 -16.24 -4.35
CA ASP A 67 -1.71 -16.65 -5.42
C ASP A 67 -2.31 -16.29 -6.79
N HIS A 68 -1.56 -15.51 -7.57
CA HIS A 68 -1.89 -15.13 -8.94
C HIS A 68 -0.95 -15.79 -9.98
N GLY A 69 -0.36 -16.95 -9.63
CA GLY A 69 0.52 -17.75 -10.48
C GLY A 69 2.01 -17.64 -10.14
N ALA A 70 2.36 -16.93 -9.07
CA ALA A 70 3.74 -16.77 -8.59
C ALA A 70 4.05 -17.64 -7.35
N GLY A 71 3.05 -18.35 -6.81
CA GLY A 71 3.16 -19.10 -5.57
C GLY A 71 2.97 -18.22 -4.34
N THR A 72 3.03 -18.85 -3.17
CA THR A 72 2.88 -18.18 -1.87
C THR A 72 4.04 -18.54 -0.96
N PRO A 73 4.78 -17.55 -0.41
CA PRO A 73 4.68 -16.12 -0.71
C PRO A 73 5.34 -15.75 -2.04
N HIS A 74 4.99 -14.56 -2.56
CA HIS A 74 5.67 -13.94 -3.69
C HIS A 74 5.93 -12.46 -3.44
N GLY A 75 6.94 -11.92 -4.11
CA GLY A 75 7.38 -10.53 -3.96
C GLY A 75 7.08 -9.70 -5.21
N HIS A 76 6.87 -8.41 -5.02
CA HIS A 76 6.76 -7.43 -6.10
C HIS A 76 7.67 -6.24 -5.83
N ASN A 77 8.42 -5.81 -6.84
CA ASN A 77 9.12 -4.53 -6.78
C ASN A 77 8.22 -3.42 -7.33
N TRP A 78 8.48 -2.20 -6.89
CA TRP A 78 7.88 -1.00 -7.43
C TRP A 78 8.94 -0.16 -8.13
N ASP A 79 8.63 0.28 -9.34
CA ASP A 79 9.46 1.21 -10.10
C ASP A 79 8.57 2.31 -10.66
N ASN A 80 8.85 3.56 -10.32
CA ASN A 80 8.07 4.75 -10.73
C ASN A 80 6.55 4.59 -10.53
N GLY A 81 6.14 4.02 -9.40
CA GLY A 81 4.72 3.81 -9.07
C GLY A 81 4.05 2.67 -9.85
N VAL A 82 4.81 1.87 -10.58
CA VAL A 82 4.36 0.66 -11.29
C VAL A 82 4.84 -0.57 -10.54
N ARG A 83 3.92 -1.48 -10.26
CA ARG A 83 4.19 -2.76 -9.60
C ARG A 83 4.65 -3.79 -10.63
N SER A 84 5.77 -4.46 -10.38
CA SER A 84 6.27 -5.54 -11.23
C SER A 84 5.36 -6.77 -11.16
N PRO A 85 5.49 -7.75 -12.08
CA PRO A 85 4.97 -9.09 -11.86
C PRO A 85 5.52 -9.73 -10.58
N GLY A 86 4.78 -10.70 -10.03
CA GLY A 86 5.16 -11.42 -8.81
C GLY A 86 6.28 -12.42 -9.09
N VAL A 87 7.24 -12.50 -8.16
CA VAL A 87 8.30 -13.53 -8.19
C VAL A 87 8.20 -14.41 -6.94
N PRO A 88 8.30 -15.75 -7.07
CA PRO A 88 8.25 -16.64 -5.91
C PRO A 88 9.34 -16.30 -4.90
N LEU A 89 9.00 -16.30 -3.61
CA LEU A 89 9.97 -16.12 -2.52
C LEU A 89 10.14 -17.43 -1.76
N SER A 90 11.38 -17.77 -1.42
CA SER A 90 11.67 -18.86 -0.47
C SER A 90 11.54 -18.35 0.95
N ILE A 91 10.78 -19.07 1.79
CA ILE A 91 10.71 -18.83 3.24
C ILE A 91 11.82 -19.56 4.01
N ILE A 92 12.59 -20.41 3.32
CA ILE A 92 13.72 -21.13 3.91
C ILE A 92 15.00 -20.36 3.52
N PRO A 93 15.87 -19.99 4.50
CA PRO A 93 17.16 -19.39 4.21
C PRO A 93 18.05 -20.37 3.43
N TYR A 94 18.82 -19.84 2.49
CA TYR A 94 19.84 -20.59 1.74
C TYR A 94 21.18 -20.63 2.49
#